data_AF-A0A1B8ZMY6-F1
#
_entry.id   AF-A0A1B8ZMY6-F1
#
_cell.length_a   1.000
_cell.length_b   1.000
_cell.length_c   1.000
_cell.angle_alpha   90.00
_cell.angle_beta   90.00
_cell.angle_gamma   90.00
#
_symmetry.space_group_name_H-M   'P 1'
#
loop_
_entity.id
_entity.type
_entity.pdbx_description
1 polymer ?
#
loop_
_entity_poly.entity_id
_entity_poly.type
_entity_poly.pdbx_seq_one_letter_code
_entity_poly.pdbx_strand_id
1 'polypeptide(L)'
;MEDNKVPQRILDHIVISLYFTIAYAVLIIVYLGLPTGLAGDFLLKLFIACSLLFSTAAIYFACKSYKKAKISSVILIIINALGLLIPLILLLMIFT
;
A
#
# COMPACT_ATOMS: atom_id res chain seq x y z
N MET A 1 22.32 16.33 -25.87
CA MET A 1 21.11 15.59 -25.43
C MET A 1 21.38 15.14 -24.01
N GLU A 2 20.78 15.81 -23.03
CA GLU A 2 20.98 15.51 -21.60
C GLU A 2 20.55 14.08 -21.29
N ASP A 3 21.48 13.30 -20.75
CA ASP A 3 21.27 11.94 -20.28
C ASP A 3 20.44 11.99 -18.99
N ASN A 4 19.12 12.16 -19.15
CA ASN A 4 18.10 12.08 -18.10
C ASN A 4 17.88 10.62 -17.64
N LYS A 5 18.96 9.83 -17.48
CA LYS A 5 18.84 8.51 -16.88
C LYS A 5 18.57 8.66 -15.39
N VAL A 6 17.28 8.63 -15.05
CA VAL A 6 16.84 8.34 -13.69
C VAL A 6 17.57 7.06 -13.23
N PRO A 7 18.35 7.13 -12.13
CA PRO A 7 19.12 5.99 -11.67
C PRO A 7 18.24 4.74 -11.52
N GLN A 8 18.66 3.62 -12.11
CA GLN A 8 17.87 2.37 -12.19
C GLN A 8 17.38 1.88 -10.81
N ARG A 9 18.20 2.06 -9.76
CA ARG A 9 17.83 1.77 -8.36
C ARG A 9 16.59 2.53 -7.84
N ILE A 10 16.27 3.68 -8.43
CA ILE A 10 15.11 4.51 -8.05
C ILE A 10 13.86 3.97 -8.72
N LEU A 11 13.97 3.61 -10.00
CA LEU A 11 12.94 2.85 -10.71
C LEU A 11 12.64 1.55 -9.94
N ASP A 12 13.65 0.85 -9.45
CA ASP A 12 13.47 -0.35 -8.62
C ASP A 12 12.66 -0.06 -7.34
N HIS A 13 12.95 1.02 -6.62
CA HIS A 13 12.19 1.37 -5.40
C HIS A 13 10.73 1.74 -5.70
N ILE A 14 10.47 2.43 -6.81
CA ILE A 14 9.10 2.80 -7.24
C ILE A 14 8.33 1.55 -7.66
N VAL A 15 8.98 0.66 -8.41
CA VAL A 15 8.39 -0.62 -8.84
C VAL A 15 8.07 -1.50 -7.63
N ILE A 16 8.97 -1.58 -6.65
CA ILE A 16 8.72 -2.31 -5.38
C ILE A 16 7.51 -1.70 -4.65
N SER A 17 7.45 -0.37 -4.53
CA SER A 17 6.31 0.33 -3.93
C SER A 17 5.00 0.00 -4.67
N LEU A 18 5.03 -0.01 -6.00
CA LEU A 18 3.89 -0.36 -6.84
C LEU A 18 3.46 -1.82 -6.64
N TYR A 19 4.39 -2.77 -6.52
CA TYR A 19 4.07 -4.16 -6.21
C TYR A 19 3.33 -4.29 -4.87
N PHE A 20 3.76 -3.57 -3.84
CA PHE A 20 3.04 -3.53 -2.56
C PHE A 20 1.64 -2.92 -2.70
N THR A 21 1.48 -1.87 -3.50
CA THR A 21 0.17 -1.27 -3.78
C THR A 21 -0.75 -2.24 -4.53
N ILE A 22 -0.24 -2.99 -5.51
CA ILE A 22 -1.02 -4.01 -6.22
C ILE A 22 -1.39 -5.15 -5.28
N ALA A 23 -0.45 -5.65 -4.46
CA ALA A 23 -0.72 -6.69 -3.48
C ALA A 23 -1.81 -6.24 -2.48
N TYR A 24 -1.76 -4.98 -2.05
CA TYR A 24 -2.80 -4.38 -1.21
C TYR A 24 -4.16 -4.31 -1.91
N ALA A 25 -4.21 -3.89 -3.17
CA ALA A 25 -5.45 -3.84 -3.94
C ALA A 25 -6.07 -5.25 -4.13
N VAL A 26 -5.24 -6.26 -4.41
CA VAL A 26 -5.69 -7.67 -4.47
C VAL A 26 -6.24 -8.12 -3.13
N LEU A 27 -5.57 -7.78 -2.02
CA LEU A 27 -6.02 -8.11 -0.67
C LEU A 27 -7.40 -7.50 -0.36
N ILE A 28 -7.64 -6.24 -0.76
CA ILE A 28 -8.95 -5.58 -0.65
C ILE A 28 -10.01 -6.35 -1.44
N ILE A 29 -9.74 -6.68 -2.71
CA ILE A 29 -10.71 -7.37 -3.57
C ILE A 29 -11.10 -8.72 -2.98
N VAL A 30 -10.12 -9.49 -2.48
CA VAL A 30 -10.37 -10.77 -1.81
C VAL A 30 -11.22 -10.57 -0.56
N TYR A 31 -10.94 -9.55 0.25
CA TYR A 31 -11.70 -9.26 1.46
C TYR A 31 -13.15 -8.85 1.16
N LEU A 32 -13.38 -7.96 0.19
CA LEU A 32 -14.74 -7.56 -0.23
C LEU A 32 -15.51 -8.66 -0.94
N GLY A 33 -14.82 -9.56 -1.65
CA GLY A 33 -15.42 -10.70 -2.34
C GLY A 33 -15.83 -11.83 -1.40
N LEU A 34 -15.40 -11.79 -0.13
CA LEU A 34 -15.82 -12.77 0.86
C LEU A 34 -17.21 -12.43 1.42
N PRO A 35 -18.11 -13.42 1.56
CA PRO A 35 -19.38 -13.21 2.23
C PRO A 35 -19.15 -12.67 3.64
N THR A 36 -19.81 -11.56 3.98
CA THR A 36 -19.64 -10.82 5.25
C THR A 36 -20.02 -11.62 6.51
N GLY A 37 -20.52 -12.85 6.38
CA GLY A 37 -20.76 -13.80 7.48
C GLY A 37 -19.74 -14.96 7.58
N LEU A 38 -18.79 -15.07 6.65
CA LEU A 38 -17.75 -16.12 6.61
C LEU A 38 -16.35 -15.60 6.94
N ALA A 39 -16.14 -14.29 6.86
CA ALA A 39 -14.92 -13.65 7.32
C ALA A 39 -14.91 -13.65 8.86
N GLY A 40 -14.44 -14.75 9.45
CA GLY A 40 -14.24 -14.83 10.90
C GLY A 40 -13.21 -13.80 11.40
N ASP A 41 -13.21 -13.55 12.72
CA ASP A 41 -12.31 -12.60 13.39
C ASP A 41 -10.84 -12.78 13.01
N PHE A 42 -10.43 -14.01 12.71
CA PHE A 42 -9.08 -14.33 12.25
C PHE A 42 -8.75 -13.70 10.89
N LEU A 43 -9.66 -13.83 9.92
CA LEU A 43 -9.44 -13.31 8.57
C LEU A 43 -9.42 -11.78 8.57
N LEU A 44 -10.27 -11.17 9.40
CA LEU A 44 -10.34 -9.72 9.58
C LEU A 44 -9.07 -9.17 10.24
N LYS A 45 -8.55 -9.84 11.29
CA LYS A 45 -7.25 -9.48 11.90
C LYS A 45 -6.08 -9.67 10.92
N LEU A 46 -6.08 -10.74 10.14
CA LEU A 46 -5.07 -11.00 9.11
C LEU A 46 -5.11 -9.93 8.02
N PHE A 47 -6.32 -9.56 7.56
CA PHE A 47 -6.53 -8.49 6.59
C PHE A 47 -5.95 -7.17 7.09
N ILE A 48 -6.26 -6.79 8.33
CA ILE A 48 -5.75 -5.55 8.94
C ILE A 48 -4.22 -5.58 9.03
N ALA A 49 -3.64 -6.67 9.54
CA ALA A 49 -2.19 -6.81 9.68
C ALA A 49 -1.47 -6.72 8.32
N CYS A 50 -1.95 -7.45 7.30
CA CYS A 50 -1.39 -7.40 5.95
C CYS A 50 -1.58 -6.04 5.28
N SER A 51 -2.74 -5.42 5.45
CA SER A 51 -3.03 -4.09 4.92
C SER A 51 -2.10 -3.03 5.48
N LEU A 52 -1.87 -3.05 6.79
CA LEU A 52 -0.94 -2.14 7.45
C LEU A 52 0.49 -2.37 6.98
N LEU A 53 0.93 -3.63 6.86
CA LEU A 53 2.27 -3.98 6.37
C LEU A 53 2.49 -3.52 4.93
N PHE A 54 1.57 -3.82 4.01
CA PHE A 54 1.73 -3.50 2.59
C PHE A 54 1.67 -1.99 2.35
N SER A 55 0.72 -1.27 2.94
CA SER A 55 0.64 0.19 2.80
C SER A 55 1.85 0.89 3.42
N THR A 56 2.32 0.45 4.60
CA THR A 56 3.52 1.03 5.23
C THR A 56 4.78 0.75 4.42
N ALA A 57 4.95 -0.47 3.90
CA ALA A 57 6.07 -0.82 3.03
C ALA A 57 6.04 0.01 1.73
N ALA A 58 4.88 0.13 1.09
CA ALA A 58 4.71 0.93 -0.12
C ALA A 58 5.09 2.40 0.12
N ILE A 59 4.61 3.00 1.21
CA ILE A 59 4.95 4.38 1.60
C ILE A 59 6.46 4.51 1.89
N TYR A 60 7.06 3.55 2.60
CA TYR A 60 8.48 3.56 2.91
C TYR A 60 9.36 3.59 1.65
N PHE A 61 9.08 2.70 0.68
CA PHE A 61 9.83 2.64 -0.57
C PHE A 61 9.60 3.88 -1.45
N ALA A 62 8.38 4.43 -1.46
CA ALA A 62 8.09 5.69 -2.15
C ALA A 62 8.82 6.88 -1.51
N CYS A 63 8.84 6.99 -0.18
CA CYS A 63 9.61 8.01 0.54
C CYS A 63 11.12 7.93 0.26
N LYS A 64 11.68 6.72 0.16
CA LYS A 64 13.09 6.51 -0.17
C LYS A 64 13.45 7.03 -1.58
N SER A 65 12.47 7.09 -2.47
CA SER A 65 12.61 7.59 -3.85
C SER A 65 12.33 9.11 -3.98
N TYR A 66 11.72 9.73 -2.96
CA TYR A 66 11.20 11.11 -2.98
C TYR A 66 12.22 12.19 -3.39
N LYS A 67 13.48 12.08 -2.95
CA LYS A 67 14.50 13.10 -3.24
C LYS A 67 14.83 13.23 -4.73
N LYS A 68 14.54 12.21 -5.54
CA LYS A 68 14.95 12.16 -6.96
C LYS A 68 13.79 11.92 -7.92
N ALA A 69 12.72 11.22 -7.50
CA ALA A 69 11.51 11.02 -8.28
C ALA A 69 10.29 11.60 -7.56
N LYS A 70 10.29 12.93 -7.37
CA LYS A 70 9.27 13.65 -6.57
C LYS A 70 7.84 13.33 -6.98
N ILE A 71 7.49 13.47 -8.26
CA ILE A 71 6.09 13.35 -8.72
C ILE A 71 5.55 11.93 -8.50
N SER A 72 6.27 10.91 -8.99
CA SER A 72 5.85 9.51 -8.85
C SER A 72 5.80 9.06 -7.38
N SER A 73 6.77 9.48 -6.57
CA SER A 73 6.79 9.15 -5.14
C SER A 73 5.61 9.78 -4.40
N VAL A 74 5.28 11.04 -4.69
CA VAL A 74 4.13 11.73 -4.08
C VAL A 74 2.82 11.01 -4.41
N ILE A 75 2.62 10.63 -5.68
CA ILE A 75 1.41 9.93 -6.10
C ILE A 75 1.27 8.59 -5.35
N LEU A 76 2.35 7.80 -5.29
CA LEU A 76 2.35 6.52 -4.56
C LEU A 76 2.10 6.69 -3.07
N ILE A 77 2.68 7.72 -2.43
CA ILE A 77 2.43 8.02 -1.02
C ILE A 77 0.95 8.35 -0.80
N ILE A 78 0.36 9.22 -1.63
CA ILE A 78 -1.05 9.61 -1.49
C ILE A 78 -1.97 8.40 -1.67
N ILE A 79 -1.76 7.58 -2.69
CA ILE A 79 -2.59 6.40 -2.96
C ILE A 79 -2.51 5.40 -1.78
N ASN A 80 -1.32 5.08 -1.30
CA ASN A 80 -1.18 4.14 -0.18
C ASN A 80 -1.66 4.73 1.16
N ALA A 81 -1.54 6.05 1.37
CA ALA A 81 -2.09 6.73 2.55
C ALA A 81 -3.62 6.74 2.54
N LEU A 82 -4.24 6.99 1.38
CA LEU A 82 -5.70 6.85 1.22
C LEU A 82 -6.13 5.41 1.43
N GLY A 83 -5.39 4.45 0.88
CA GLY A 83 -5.59 3.02 1.13
C GLY A 83 -5.58 2.69 2.62
N LEU A 84 -4.60 3.23 3.37
CA LEU A 84 -4.45 3.00 4.81
C LEU A 84 -5.70 3.40 5.64
N LEU A 85 -6.56 4.30 5.13
CA LEU A 85 -7.79 4.67 5.83
C LEU A 85 -8.74 3.48 6.00
N ILE A 86 -8.82 2.56 5.04
CA ILE A 86 -9.70 1.39 5.08
C ILE A 86 -9.39 0.47 6.28
N PRO A 87 -8.15 -0.05 6.43
CA PRO A 87 -7.81 -0.88 7.58
C PRO A 87 -7.84 -0.08 8.89
N LEU A 88 -7.62 1.25 8.87
CA LEU A 88 -7.75 2.08 10.07
C LEU A 88 -9.20 2.16 10.58
N ILE A 89 -10.16 2.36 9.67
CA ILE A 89 -11.59 2.39 10.00
C ILE A 89 -12.04 1.04 10.51
N LEU A 90 -11.64 -0.05 9.84
CA LEU A 90 -11.94 -1.41 10.29
C LEU A 90 -11.34 -1.70 11.68
N LEU A 91 -10.10 -1.25 11.94
CA LEU A 91 -9.48 -1.36 13.25
C LEU A 91 -10.29 -0.60 14.32
N LEU A 92 -10.72 0.62 14.01
CA LEU A 92 -11.54 1.43 14.91
C LEU A 92 -12.83 0.70 15.29
N MET A 93 -13.54 0.13 14.32
CA MET A 93 -14.78 -0.62 14.52
C MET A 93 -14.62 -1.87 15.40
N ILE A 94 -13.42 -2.43 15.54
CA ILE A 94 -13.17 -3.55 16.47
C ILE A 94 -13.03 -3.07 17.91
N PHE A 95 -12.53 -1.84 18.11
CA PHE A 95 -12.23 -1.29 19.43
C PHE A 95 -13.37 -0.48 20.05
N THR A 96 -14.32 0.01 19.25
CA THR A 96 -15.58 0.64 19.70
C THR A 96 -16.71 -0.37 19.77
#